data_AF-A0A438GMD1-F1
#
_entry.id   AF-A0A438GMD1-F1
#
_cell.length_a   1.000
_cell.length_b   1.000
_cell.length_c   1.000
_cell.angle_alpha   90.00
_cell.angle_beta   90.00
_cell.angle_gamma   90.00
#
_symmetry.space_group_name_H-M   'P 1'
#
loop_
_entity.id
_entity.type
_entity.pdbx_description
1 polymer ?
#
loop_
_entity_poly.entity_id
_entity_poly.type
_entity_poly.pdbx_seq_one_letter_code
_entity_poly.pdbx_strand_id
1 'polypeptide(L)'
;MAIMQVQRKMRIAHYGRTKSAKYEEKISPVDPLVITTREEKRCSFITPNSDPSYVEYHDEEWGVPVHDDKRLFELLVMTGAQVGSDWTTVLKKRQEYRDAFSGYDAEIVGKFSEKKITSISAYYGIDLSQVRGVVDNSNRILEIKREFGSFHKYIWGFVNHKPITTQYKLCHKIPVKTSKSESISKDMVRRGFRLVGPTVIYSFMQAAGLTNDHLISCPRHLQCIALSSHQPAVAPAL
;
A
#
# COMPACT_ATOMS: atom_id res chain seq x y z
N MET A 1 -0.06 -28.64 -5.65
CA MET A 1 0.31 -27.63 -4.62
C MET A 1 1.31 -26.58 -5.11
N ALA A 2 2.40 -26.95 -5.81
CA ALA A 2 3.39 -25.98 -6.33
C ALA A 2 2.82 -25.00 -7.38
N ILE A 3 1.91 -25.45 -8.26
CA ILE A 3 1.29 -24.60 -9.30
C ILE A 3 0.37 -23.51 -8.69
N MET A 4 -0.34 -23.83 -7.60
CA MET A 4 -1.17 -22.83 -6.89
C MET A 4 -0.29 -21.80 -6.16
N GLN A 5 0.88 -22.19 -5.64
CA GLN A 5 1.85 -21.23 -5.07
C GLN A 5 2.51 -20.36 -6.14
N VAL A 6 2.75 -20.89 -7.35
CA VAL A 6 3.28 -20.12 -8.49
C VAL A 6 2.22 -19.15 -9.03
N GLN A 7 0.96 -19.57 -9.16
CA GLN A 7 -0.15 -18.68 -9.55
C GLN A 7 -0.43 -17.61 -8.47
N ARG A 8 -0.29 -17.96 -7.18
CA ARG A 8 -0.38 -16.99 -6.07
C ARG A 8 0.76 -15.98 -6.08
N LYS A 9 1.95 -16.34 -6.58
CA LYS A 9 3.06 -15.41 -6.82
C LYS A 9 2.86 -14.53 -8.05
N MET A 10 2.08 -14.96 -9.04
CA MET A 10 1.77 -14.17 -10.25
C MET A 10 0.64 -13.15 -10.06
N ARG A 11 -0.24 -13.35 -9.07
CA ARG A 11 -1.35 -12.43 -8.76
C ARG A 11 -1.05 -11.48 -7.61
N ILE A 12 0.17 -10.96 -7.56
CA ILE A 12 0.43 -9.73 -6.83
C ILE A 12 1.03 -8.76 -7.84
N ALA A 13 0.15 -8.01 -8.49
CA ALA A 13 0.56 -6.90 -9.34
C ALA A 13 1.09 -5.78 -8.43
N HIS A 14 2.31 -5.96 -7.94
CA HIS A 14 3.03 -4.90 -7.26
C HIS A 14 3.45 -3.89 -8.32
N TYR A 15 2.81 -2.72 -8.35
CA TYR A 15 3.24 -1.49 -9.04
C TYR A 15 4.12 -1.76 -10.30
N GLY A 16 3.56 -2.44 -11.30
CA GLY A 16 4.22 -2.68 -12.60
C GLY A 16 5.08 -3.93 -12.74
N ARG A 17 5.09 -4.85 -11.78
CA ARG A 17 5.87 -6.09 -11.87
C ARG A 17 5.10 -7.20 -12.58
N THR A 18 4.74 -7.01 -13.84
CA THR A 18 4.44 -8.13 -14.75
C THR A 18 5.66 -8.39 -15.63
N LYS A 19 5.98 -9.65 -15.90
CA LYS A 19 6.91 -9.97 -16.99
C LYS A 19 6.25 -9.49 -18.27
N SER A 20 6.73 -8.40 -18.87
CA SER A 20 6.24 -7.91 -20.15
C SER A 20 6.22 -9.07 -21.15
N ALA A 21 5.02 -9.46 -21.59
CA ALA A 21 4.89 -10.10 -22.88
C ALA A 21 5.37 -9.06 -23.90
N LYS A 22 6.35 -9.42 -24.73
CA LYS A 22 6.88 -8.56 -25.79
C LYS A 22 5.71 -8.10 -26.66
N TYR A 23 5.43 -6.80 -26.65
CA TYR A 23 4.58 -6.18 -27.65
C TYR A 23 5.48 -5.25 -28.45
N GLU A 24 5.70 -5.59 -29.71
CA GLU A 24 6.48 -4.78 -30.66
C GLU A 24 5.64 -3.55 -31.04
N GLU A 25 6.21 -2.36 -30.83
CA GLU A 25 5.63 -1.09 -31.29
C GLU A 25 5.64 -1.04 -32.82
N LYS A 26 4.46 -1.02 -33.44
CA LYS A 26 4.29 -0.48 -34.80
C LYS A 26 4.04 1.02 -34.67
N ILE A 27 5.03 1.81 -35.09
CA ILE A 27 4.91 3.27 -35.21
C ILE A 27 4.08 3.58 -36.45
N SER A 28 3.00 4.35 -36.29
CA SER A 28 2.30 5.04 -37.38
C SER A 28 2.56 6.55 -37.25
N PRO A 29 2.65 7.29 -38.37
CA PRO A 29 3.09 8.68 -38.36
C PRO A 29 2.00 9.59 -37.77
N VAL A 30 2.40 10.49 -36.88
CA VAL A 30 1.51 11.41 -36.15
C VAL A 30 1.44 12.76 -36.87
N ASP A 31 0.21 13.27 -37.04
CA ASP A 31 -0.09 14.62 -37.56
C ASP A 31 0.48 15.73 -36.67
N PRO A 32 1.10 16.78 -37.24
CA PRO A 32 1.78 17.81 -36.47
C PRO A 32 0.83 18.96 -36.14
N LEU A 33 -0.02 18.82 -35.11
CA LEU A 33 -0.70 19.94 -34.43
C LEU A 33 -1.38 19.45 -33.14
N VAL A 34 -0.59 18.94 -32.20
CA VAL A 34 -1.02 18.83 -30.79
C VAL A 34 0.00 19.59 -29.96
N ILE A 35 -0.46 20.66 -29.32
CA ILE A 35 0.28 21.35 -28.26
C ILE A 35 0.40 20.33 -27.13
N THR A 36 1.51 19.60 -27.09
CA THR A 36 1.78 18.63 -26.03
C THR A 36 2.19 19.43 -24.80
N THR A 37 1.27 19.55 -23.85
CA THR A 37 1.65 19.64 -22.45
C THR A 37 2.70 18.55 -22.21
N ARG A 38 3.91 18.89 -21.78
CA ARG A 38 4.97 17.90 -21.49
C ARG A 38 4.33 16.75 -20.72
N GLU A 39 4.23 15.57 -21.32
CA GLU A 39 3.75 14.39 -20.61
C GLU A 39 4.69 14.19 -19.42
N GLU A 40 4.18 14.51 -18.24
CA GLU A 40 4.88 14.25 -16.99
C GLU A 40 5.11 12.74 -16.92
N LYS A 41 6.37 12.33 -17.04
CA LYS A 41 6.76 10.92 -17.05
C LYS A 41 6.50 10.31 -15.68
N ARG A 42 5.27 9.85 -15.41
CA ARG A 42 4.92 9.03 -14.24
C ARG A 42 5.75 7.75 -14.19
N CYS A 43 5.68 7.04 -13.07
CA CYS A 43 6.28 5.70 -13.01
C CYS A 43 5.74 4.81 -14.14
N SER A 44 6.58 3.95 -14.73
CA SER A 44 6.23 3.21 -15.97
C SER A 44 5.09 2.21 -15.82
N PHE A 45 4.58 2.01 -14.61
CA PHE A 45 3.39 1.20 -14.32
C PHE A 45 2.08 1.99 -14.40
N ILE A 46 2.16 3.31 -14.57
CA ILE A 46 1.06 4.16 -15.00
C ILE A 46 1.23 4.39 -16.50
N THR A 47 0.28 3.87 -17.26
CA THR A 47 0.23 3.94 -18.72
C THR A 47 -0.93 4.84 -19.16
N PRO A 48 -0.97 5.32 -20.42
CA PRO A 48 -2.11 6.08 -20.94
C PRO A 48 -3.47 5.38 -20.84
N ASN A 49 -3.46 4.05 -20.73
CA ASN A 49 -4.66 3.21 -20.59
C ASN A 49 -4.96 2.83 -19.13
N SER A 50 -4.26 3.42 -18.16
CA SER A 50 -4.50 3.14 -16.75
C SER A 50 -5.83 3.74 -16.30
N ASP A 51 -6.52 3.04 -15.42
CA ASP A 51 -7.76 3.53 -14.83
C ASP A 51 -7.51 4.86 -14.09
N PRO A 52 -8.38 5.88 -14.24
CA PRO A 52 -8.19 7.19 -13.59
C PRO A 52 -7.98 7.09 -12.08
N SER A 53 -8.66 6.17 -11.39
CA SER A 53 -8.49 5.97 -9.94
C SER A 53 -7.07 5.52 -9.56
N TYR A 54 -6.41 4.77 -10.43
CA TYR A 54 -5.04 4.33 -10.19
C TYR A 54 -4.02 5.43 -10.48
N VAL A 55 -4.29 6.28 -11.49
CA VAL A 55 -3.50 7.47 -11.78
C VAL A 55 -3.57 8.45 -10.62
N GLU A 56 -4.78 8.77 -10.14
CA GLU A 56 -5.01 9.65 -8.98
C GLU A 56 -4.33 9.11 -7.72
N TYR A 57 -4.48 7.82 -7.42
CA TYR A 57 -3.78 7.20 -6.29
C TYR A 57 -2.24 7.33 -6.41
N HIS A 58 -1.67 7.15 -7.61
CA HIS A 58 -0.24 7.31 -7.81
C HIS A 58 0.21 8.76 -7.59
N ASP A 59 -0.55 9.72 -8.10
CA ASP A 59 -0.21 11.15 -8.08
C ASP A 59 -0.42 11.77 -6.71
N GLU A 60 -1.45 11.36 -5.97
CA GLU A 60 -1.83 12.05 -4.73
C GLU A 60 -1.48 11.27 -3.45
N GLU A 61 -1.38 9.94 -3.52
CA GLU A 61 -1.29 9.11 -2.31
C GLU A 61 -0.03 8.24 -2.24
N TRP A 62 0.34 7.57 -3.32
CA TRP A 62 1.40 6.57 -3.29
C TRP A 62 2.77 7.20 -3.00
N GLY A 63 3.48 6.68 -2.00
CA GLY A 63 4.78 7.19 -1.56
C GLY A 63 4.70 8.46 -0.70
N VAL A 64 3.51 9.02 -0.47
CA VAL A 64 3.32 10.18 0.43
C VAL A 64 3.39 9.71 1.88
N PRO A 65 4.19 10.36 2.76
CA PRO A 65 4.24 10.02 4.18
C PRO A 65 2.87 10.10 4.88
N VAL A 66 2.40 8.97 5.41
CA VAL A 66 1.15 8.88 6.18
C VAL A 66 1.44 8.72 7.66
N HIS A 67 0.91 9.63 8.49
CA HIS A 67 1.12 9.63 9.94
C HIS A 67 -0.17 9.42 10.76
N ASP A 68 -1.33 9.37 10.11
CA ASP A 68 -2.61 9.08 10.77
C ASP A 68 -2.81 7.57 10.97
N ASP A 69 -3.13 7.16 12.21
CA ASP A 69 -3.28 5.75 12.58
C ASP A 69 -4.40 5.04 11.80
N LYS A 70 -5.52 5.72 11.55
CA LYS A 70 -6.65 5.13 10.80
C LYS A 70 -6.28 4.92 9.35
N ARG A 71 -5.57 5.88 8.73
CA ARG A 71 -5.02 5.71 7.37
C ARG A 71 -3.98 4.62 7.27
N LEU A 72 -3.07 4.51 8.24
CA LEU A 72 -2.12 3.42 8.27
C LEU A 72 -2.82 2.06 8.40
N PHE A 73 -3.87 1.97 9.22
CA PHE A 73 -4.65 0.75 9.32
C PHE A 73 -5.40 0.43 8.01
N GLU A 74 -6.03 1.42 7.37
CA GLU A 74 -6.66 1.27 6.05
C GLU A 74 -5.68 0.73 5.01
N LEU A 75 -4.51 1.34 4.87
CA LEU A 75 -3.48 0.91 3.91
C LEU A 75 -2.98 -0.51 4.20
N LEU A 76 -2.83 -0.89 5.48
CA LEU A 76 -2.47 -2.25 5.86
C LEU A 76 -3.53 -3.26 5.41
N VAL A 77 -4.81 -2.95 5.61
CA VAL A 77 -5.92 -3.82 5.18
C VAL A 77 -6.00 -3.91 3.66
N MET A 78 -5.90 -2.79 2.95
CA MET A 78 -5.97 -2.76 1.48
C MET A 78 -4.82 -3.51 0.83
N THR A 79 -3.58 -3.34 1.33
CA THR A 79 -2.42 -4.08 0.81
C THR A 79 -2.50 -5.57 1.13
N GLY A 80 -3.13 -5.97 2.23
CA GLY A 80 -3.49 -7.36 2.50
C GLY A 80 -4.54 -7.91 1.52
N ALA A 81 -5.57 -7.11 1.21
CA ALA A 81 -6.65 -7.45 0.26
C ALA A 81 -6.14 -7.64 -1.18
N GLN A 82 -5.06 -6.95 -1.54
CA GLN A 82 -4.42 -7.08 -2.85
C GLN A 82 -3.87 -8.49 -3.13
N VAL A 83 -3.68 -9.34 -2.11
CA VAL A 83 -3.19 -10.71 -2.32
C VAL A 83 -4.25 -11.54 -3.06
N GLY A 84 -4.16 -11.58 -4.39
CA GLY A 84 -5.12 -12.26 -5.26
C GLY A 84 -5.99 -11.34 -6.13
N SER A 85 -5.84 -10.02 -6.02
CA SER A 85 -6.56 -9.00 -6.79
C SER A 85 -5.58 -7.94 -7.35
N ASP A 86 -5.94 -7.29 -8.45
CA ASP A 86 -5.18 -6.13 -8.93
C ASP A 86 -5.49 -4.88 -8.05
N TRP A 87 -4.54 -3.94 -8.01
CA TRP A 87 -4.68 -2.78 -7.12
C TRP A 87 -5.86 -1.88 -7.50
N THR A 88 -6.17 -1.73 -8.79
CA THR A 88 -7.32 -0.95 -9.26
C THR A 88 -8.63 -1.50 -8.72
N THR A 89 -8.81 -2.83 -8.73
CA THR A 89 -9.97 -3.49 -8.11
C THR A 89 -10.06 -3.19 -6.61
N VAL A 90 -8.94 -3.20 -5.89
CA VAL A 90 -8.91 -2.83 -4.47
C VAL A 90 -9.27 -1.36 -4.24
N LEU A 91 -8.74 -0.45 -5.07
CA LEU A 91 -9.05 0.99 -5.02
C LEU A 91 -10.54 1.26 -5.25
N LYS A 92 -11.15 0.59 -6.23
CA LYS A 92 -12.60 0.72 -6.52
C LYS A 92 -13.48 0.28 -5.35
N LYS A 93 -13.02 -0.70 -4.56
CA LYS A 93 -13.71 -1.18 -3.35
C LYS A 93 -13.36 -0.41 -2.08
N ARG A 94 -12.51 0.62 -2.14
CA ARG A 94 -12.01 1.30 -0.95
C ARG A 94 -13.11 1.86 -0.05
N GLN A 95 -14.16 2.44 -0.64
CA GLN A 95 -15.30 2.95 0.13
C GLN A 95 -16.10 1.81 0.79
N GLU A 96 -16.35 0.72 0.07
CA GLU A 96 -17.01 -0.47 0.64
C GLU A 96 -16.25 -1.03 1.85
N TYR A 97 -14.92 -1.12 1.74
CA TYR A 97 -14.07 -1.54 2.85
C TYR A 97 -14.13 -0.56 4.03
N ARG A 98 -14.10 0.74 3.76
CA ARG A 98 -14.23 1.77 4.80
C ARG A 98 -15.53 1.63 5.56
N ASP A 99 -16.64 1.40 4.86
CA ASP A 99 -17.95 1.22 5.47
C ASP A 99 -18.01 -0.10 6.26
N ALA A 100 -17.51 -1.20 5.67
CA ALA A 100 -17.41 -2.50 6.30
C ALA A 100 -16.65 -2.47 7.64
N PHE A 101 -15.56 -1.70 7.69
CA PHE A 101 -14.66 -1.62 8.84
C PHE A 101 -14.80 -0.32 9.62
N SER A 102 -15.97 0.33 9.58
CA SER A 102 -16.31 1.48 10.44
C SER A 102 -15.25 2.59 10.40
N GLY A 103 -14.80 2.96 9.19
CA GLY A 103 -13.78 3.98 8.98
C GLY A 103 -12.40 3.60 9.53
N TYR A 104 -12.13 2.31 9.74
CA TYR A 104 -10.91 1.78 10.34
C TYR A 104 -10.65 2.29 11.75
N ASP A 105 -11.71 2.51 12.53
CA ASP A 105 -11.59 2.73 13.96
C ASP A 105 -11.27 1.41 14.68
N ALA A 106 -10.02 1.25 15.12
CA ALA A 106 -9.57 -0.01 15.72
C ALA A 106 -10.34 -0.37 17.02
N GLU A 107 -10.84 0.61 17.77
CA GLU A 107 -11.60 0.36 19.00
C GLU A 107 -13.01 -0.18 18.70
N ILE A 108 -13.60 0.24 17.58
CA ILE A 108 -14.89 -0.26 17.10
C ILE A 108 -14.71 -1.63 16.44
N VAL A 109 -13.76 -1.74 15.50
CA VAL A 109 -13.53 -2.95 14.71
C VAL A 109 -13.10 -4.12 15.61
N GLY A 110 -12.27 -3.88 16.63
CA GLY A 110 -11.80 -4.92 17.55
C GLY A 110 -12.91 -5.58 18.36
N LYS A 111 -14.07 -4.93 18.46
CA LYS A 111 -15.26 -5.39 19.20
C LYS A 111 -16.30 -6.06 18.29
N PHE A 112 -16.02 -6.26 17.00
CA PHE A 112 -16.96 -6.95 16.12
C PHE A 112 -17.23 -8.38 16.61
N SER A 113 -18.51 -8.71 16.78
CA SER A 113 -18.94 -10.06 17.11
C SER A 113 -18.89 -10.99 15.90
N GLU A 114 -18.87 -12.31 16.13
CA GLU A 114 -18.93 -13.30 15.03
C GLU A 114 -20.14 -13.11 14.10
N LYS A 115 -21.28 -12.66 14.65
CA LYS A 115 -22.45 -12.30 13.85
C LYS A 115 -22.13 -11.15 12.90
N LYS A 116 -21.54 -10.06 13.41
CA LYS A 116 -21.16 -8.89 12.58
C LYS A 116 -20.10 -9.27 11.54
N ILE A 117 -19.10 -10.05 11.92
CA ILE A 117 -18.04 -10.56 11.03
C ILE A 117 -18.65 -11.34 9.85
N THR A 118 -19.56 -12.27 10.14
CA THR A 118 -20.22 -13.09 9.12
C THR A 118 -21.14 -12.24 8.22
N SER A 119 -21.87 -11.27 8.80
CA SER A 119 -22.70 -10.33 8.04
C SER A 119 -21.86 -9.42 7.12
N ILE A 120 -20.71 -8.91 7.57
CA ILE A 120 -19.79 -8.13 6.72
C ILE A 120 -19.32 -8.97 5.54
N SER A 121 -18.88 -10.21 5.81
CA SER A 121 -18.40 -11.11 4.78
C SER A 121 -19.45 -11.35 3.69
N ALA A 122 -20.69 -11.66 4.11
CA ALA A 122 -21.79 -11.90 3.18
C ALA A 122 -22.23 -10.64 2.41
N TYR A 123 -22.33 -9.48 3.08
CA TYR A 123 -22.87 -8.27 2.47
C TYR A 123 -21.89 -7.60 1.51
N TYR A 124 -20.62 -7.46 1.91
CA TYR A 124 -19.59 -6.80 1.10
C TYR A 124 -18.83 -7.76 0.17
N GLY A 125 -19.14 -9.07 0.24
CA GLY A 125 -18.42 -10.10 -0.52
C GLY A 125 -16.93 -10.16 -0.18
N ILE A 126 -16.59 -9.94 1.09
CA ILE A 126 -15.21 -10.02 1.60
C ILE A 126 -15.01 -11.41 2.23
N ASP A 127 -13.89 -12.06 1.94
CA ASP A 127 -13.59 -13.38 2.50
C ASP A 127 -13.65 -13.38 4.03
N LEU A 128 -14.33 -14.37 4.61
CA LEU A 128 -14.55 -14.44 6.07
C LEU A 128 -13.23 -14.44 6.86
N SER A 129 -12.20 -15.10 6.34
CA SER A 129 -10.86 -15.14 6.94
C SER A 129 -10.18 -13.76 6.92
N GLN A 130 -10.44 -12.95 5.88
CA GLN A 130 -9.95 -11.59 5.78
C GLN A 130 -10.67 -10.68 6.78
N VAL A 131 -12.01 -10.75 6.87
CA VAL A 131 -12.77 -9.97 7.88
C VAL A 131 -12.26 -10.27 9.29
N ARG A 132 -12.11 -11.56 9.64
CA ARG A 132 -11.51 -11.97 10.93
C ARG A 132 -10.09 -11.45 11.11
N GLY A 133 -9.28 -11.51 10.06
CA GLY A 133 -7.91 -10.98 10.09
C GLY A 133 -7.85 -9.47 10.36
N VAL A 134 -8.80 -8.70 9.83
CA VAL A 134 -8.92 -7.25 10.11
C VAL A 134 -9.30 -7.00 11.56
N VAL A 135 -10.23 -7.79 12.12
CA VAL A 135 -10.60 -7.72 13.54
C VAL A 135 -9.41 -8.10 14.43
N ASP A 136 -8.70 -9.19 14.14
CA ASP A 136 -7.46 -9.56 14.83
C ASP A 136 -6.44 -8.41 14.80
N ASN A 137 -6.19 -7.83 13.63
CA ASN A 137 -5.25 -6.74 13.45
C ASN A 137 -5.65 -5.49 14.23
N SER A 138 -6.94 -5.16 14.31
CA SER A 138 -7.40 -4.02 15.11
C SER A 138 -7.09 -4.21 16.59
N ASN A 139 -7.27 -5.42 17.13
CA ASN A 139 -6.90 -5.74 18.51
C ASN A 139 -5.38 -5.60 18.75
N ARG A 140 -4.56 -6.04 17.78
CA ARG A 140 -3.10 -5.85 17.84
C ARG A 140 -2.70 -4.37 17.76
N ILE A 141 -3.41 -3.56 16.99
CA ILE A 141 -3.20 -2.11 16.94
C ILE A 141 -3.48 -1.46 18.30
N LEU A 142 -4.52 -1.90 19.01
CA LEU A 142 -4.81 -1.39 20.35
C LEU A 142 -3.73 -1.79 21.38
N GLU A 143 -3.13 -2.97 21.24
CA GLU A 143 -1.95 -3.37 22.01
C GLU A 143 -0.74 -2.49 21.70
N ILE A 144 -0.45 -2.26 20.42
CA ILE A 144 0.60 -1.34 19.98
C ILE A 144 0.38 0.08 20.52
N LYS A 145 -0.85 0.57 20.53
CA LYS A 145 -1.18 1.89 21.09
C LYS A 145 -0.83 1.98 22.58
N ARG A 146 -0.96 0.89 23.35
CA ARG A 146 -0.55 0.85 24.76
C ARG A 146 0.98 0.84 24.94
N GLU A 147 1.70 0.13 24.08
CA GLU A 147 3.17 -0.02 24.18
C GLU A 147 3.95 1.16 23.58
N PHE A 148 3.51 1.67 22.42
CA PHE A 148 4.23 2.66 21.61
C PHE A 148 3.49 4.01 21.51
N GLY A 149 2.30 4.10 22.12
CA GLY A 149 1.45 5.29 22.09
C GLY A 149 0.58 5.45 20.83
N SER A 150 0.98 4.89 19.68
CA SER A 150 0.20 4.92 18.42
C SER A 150 0.71 3.89 17.41
N PHE A 151 -0.12 3.51 16.44
CA PHE A 151 0.29 2.62 15.35
C PHE A 151 1.34 3.28 14.44
N HIS A 152 1.19 4.58 14.20
CA HIS A 152 2.15 5.45 13.53
C HIS A 152 3.53 5.35 14.16
N LYS A 153 3.66 5.62 15.48
CA LYS A 153 4.95 5.60 16.17
C LYS A 153 5.65 4.25 16.04
N TYR A 154 4.90 3.16 16.16
CA TYR A 154 5.41 1.81 15.98
C TYR A 154 5.93 1.55 14.56
N ILE A 155 5.12 1.80 13.53
CA ILE A 155 5.49 1.53 12.13
C ILE A 155 6.64 2.44 11.66
N TRP A 156 6.57 3.74 11.93
CA TRP A 156 7.60 4.69 11.52
C TRP A 156 8.90 4.56 12.33
N GLY A 157 8.83 3.99 13.54
CA GLY A 157 10.02 3.66 14.33
C GLY A 157 10.99 2.72 13.59
N PHE A 158 10.48 1.82 12.72
CA PHE A 158 11.33 0.92 11.93
C PHE A 158 12.21 1.64 10.89
N VAL A 159 11.84 2.86 10.52
CA VAL A 159 12.57 3.73 9.58
C VAL A 159 13.13 4.98 10.26
N ASN A 160 13.27 4.95 11.59
CA ASN A 160 13.75 6.09 12.38
C ASN A 160 12.99 7.39 12.07
N HIS A 161 11.68 7.28 11.84
CA HIS A 161 10.77 8.37 11.48
C HIS A 161 11.15 9.16 10.21
N LYS A 162 12.01 8.58 9.34
CA LYS A 162 12.43 9.20 8.08
C LYS A 162 12.15 8.26 6.90
N PRO A 163 11.48 8.70 5.84
CA PRO A 163 11.28 7.85 4.67
C PRO A 163 12.59 7.37 4.05
N ILE A 164 12.60 6.13 3.61
CA ILE A 164 13.69 5.58 2.80
C ILE A 164 13.54 6.13 1.39
N THR A 165 14.45 7.01 0.96
CA THR A 165 14.44 7.52 -0.41
C THR A 165 15.26 6.62 -1.31
N THR A 166 14.61 5.99 -2.29
CA THR A 166 15.29 5.14 -3.27
C THR A 166 15.66 5.91 -4.53
N GLN A 167 16.52 5.32 -5.35
CA GLN A 167 17.07 5.94 -6.57
C GLN A 167 16.79 5.07 -7.80
N TYR A 168 15.62 4.42 -7.85
CA TYR A 168 15.28 3.52 -8.94
C TYR A 168 15.07 4.30 -10.24
N LYS A 169 15.75 3.86 -11.31
CA LYS A 169 15.56 4.39 -12.67
C LYS A 169 14.54 3.60 -13.48
N LEU A 170 14.31 2.33 -13.13
CA LEU A 170 13.50 1.38 -13.89
C LEU A 170 12.63 0.56 -12.93
N CYS A 171 11.35 0.37 -13.23
CA CYS A 171 10.40 -0.31 -12.32
C CYS A 171 10.81 -1.76 -11.99
N HIS A 172 11.42 -2.49 -12.93
CA HIS A 172 11.86 -3.87 -12.68
C HIS A 172 13.02 -3.98 -11.67
N LYS A 173 13.66 -2.86 -11.30
CA LYS A 173 14.68 -2.83 -10.25
C LYS A 173 14.09 -2.66 -8.85
N ILE A 174 12.81 -2.28 -8.73
CA ILE A 174 12.12 -2.20 -7.45
C ILE A 174 11.83 -3.63 -6.97
N PRO A 175 12.41 -4.09 -5.83
CA PRO A 175 12.33 -5.48 -5.40
C PRO A 175 10.94 -5.86 -4.90
N VAL A 176 10.62 -7.16 -4.83
CA VAL A 176 9.31 -7.59 -4.29
C VAL A 176 9.17 -7.46 -2.78
N LYS A 177 10.30 -7.47 -2.08
CA LYS A 177 10.44 -7.28 -0.65
C LYS A 177 11.86 -6.79 -0.36
N THR A 178 12.08 -6.23 0.82
CA THR A 178 13.39 -5.76 1.28
C THR A 178 13.73 -6.39 2.62
N SER A 179 14.99 -6.34 3.03
CA SER A 179 15.39 -6.75 4.39
C SER A 179 14.60 -5.97 5.45
N LYS A 180 14.29 -4.70 5.19
CA LYS A 180 13.45 -3.87 6.06
C LYS A 180 12.02 -4.40 6.14
N SER A 181 11.39 -4.73 5.00
CA SER A 181 10.03 -5.27 5.01
C SER A 181 9.96 -6.66 5.64
N GLU A 182 11.01 -7.48 5.52
CA GLU A 182 11.15 -8.75 6.24
C GLU A 182 11.25 -8.56 7.75
N SER A 183 12.03 -7.58 8.21
CA SER A 183 12.15 -7.26 9.63
C SER A 183 10.82 -6.82 10.23
N ILE A 184 10.11 -5.89 9.56
CA ILE A 184 8.80 -5.40 10.01
C ILE A 184 7.79 -6.55 10.01
N SER A 185 7.73 -7.32 8.93
CA SER A 185 6.84 -8.49 8.83
C SER A 185 7.07 -9.49 9.95
N LYS A 186 8.33 -9.83 10.25
CA LYS A 186 8.67 -10.77 11.31
C LYS A 186 8.18 -10.29 12.68
N ASP A 187 8.32 -9.00 12.98
CA ASP A 187 7.83 -8.44 14.24
C ASP A 187 6.30 -8.42 14.32
N MET A 188 5.63 -7.97 13.26
CA MET A 188 4.17 -7.95 13.19
C MET A 188 3.57 -9.36 13.30
N VAL A 189 4.16 -10.37 12.63
CA VAL A 189 3.75 -11.77 12.76
C VAL A 189 3.94 -12.26 14.19
N ARG A 190 5.08 -11.97 14.82
CA ARG A 190 5.34 -12.34 16.23
C ARG A 190 4.30 -11.74 17.17
N ARG A 191 3.87 -10.51 16.90
CA ARG A 191 2.80 -9.82 17.63
C ARG A 191 1.40 -10.33 17.31
N GLY A 192 1.24 -11.24 16.34
CA GLY A 192 -0.03 -11.86 16.00
C GLY A 192 -0.85 -11.12 14.94
N PHE A 193 -0.26 -10.17 14.20
CA PHE A 193 -0.91 -9.60 13.03
C PHE A 193 -1.11 -10.67 11.94
N ARG A 194 -2.19 -10.52 11.17
CA ARG A 194 -2.62 -11.36 10.04
C ARG A 194 -2.40 -10.62 8.72
N LEU A 195 -2.14 -11.39 7.66
CA LEU A 195 -1.93 -10.89 6.29
C LEU A 195 -0.72 -9.94 6.14
N VAL A 196 0.27 -10.05 7.02
CA VAL A 196 1.45 -9.16 7.08
C VAL A 196 2.73 -9.84 6.58
N GLY A 197 2.66 -10.59 5.48
CA GLY A 197 3.85 -11.20 4.87
C GLY A 197 4.85 -10.16 4.33
N PRO A 198 6.15 -10.48 4.16
CA PRO A 198 7.17 -9.48 3.80
C PRO A 198 6.89 -8.70 2.52
N THR A 199 6.23 -9.35 1.55
CA THR A 199 5.83 -8.73 0.29
C THR A 199 4.65 -7.77 0.46
N VAL A 200 3.67 -8.12 1.30
CA VAL A 200 2.55 -7.22 1.66
C VAL A 200 3.08 -6.02 2.44
N ILE A 201 3.96 -6.25 3.40
CA ILE A 201 4.57 -5.18 4.17
C ILE A 201 5.40 -4.25 3.29
N TYR A 202 6.07 -4.76 2.25
CA TYR A 202 6.75 -3.87 1.32
C TYR A 202 5.76 -3.01 0.52
N SER A 203 4.66 -3.58 0.02
CA SER A 203 3.58 -2.79 -0.60
C SER A 203 3.03 -1.72 0.36
N PHE A 204 2.83 -2.08 1.62
CA PHE A 204 2.37 -1.16 2.66
C PHE A 204 3.38 -0.03 2.91
N MET A 205 4.67 -0.35 2.99
CA MET A 205 5.72 0.65 3.13
C MET A 205 5.71 1.66 1.96
N GLN A 206 5.50 1.17 0.74
CA GLN A 206 5.41 2.02 -0.45
C GLN A 206 4.13 2.88 -0.41
N ALA A 207 2.99 2.28 -0.07
CA ALA A 207 1.70 2.97 -0.01
C ALA A 207 1.67 4.05 1.09
N ALA A 208 2.27 3.79 2.25
CA ALA A 208 2.27 4.70 3.40
C ALA A 208 3.46 5.68 3.41
N GLY A 209 4.30 5.67 2.37
CA GLY A 209 5.45 6.58 2.26
C GLY A 209 6.60 6.30 3.24
N LEU A 210 6.67 5.10 3.82
CA LEU A 210 7.87 4.66 4.56
C LEU A 210 9.06 4.49 3.62
N THR A 211 8.79 4.18 2.36
CA THR A 211 9.77 4.21 1.27
C THR A 211 9.21 5.02 0.12
N ASN A 212 10.02 5.89 -0.45
CA ASN A 212 9.72 6.57 -1.69
C ASN A 212 10.36 5.79 -2.84
N ASP A 213 9.52 4.99 -3.50
CA ASP A 213 9.89 4.10 -4.60
C ASP A 213 9.46 4.63 -5.97
N HIS A 214 9.00 5.89 -6.04
CA HIS A 214 8.84 6.56 -7.31
C HIS A 214 10.14 6.51 -8.10
N LEU A 215 10.04 6.29 -9.41
CA LEU A 215 11.22 6.37 -10.27
C LEU A 215 11.79 7.79 -10.20
N ILE A 216 13.10 7.94 -10.28
CA ILE A 216 13.73 9.28 -10.22
C ILE A 216 13.31 10.21 -11.37
N SER A 217 12.74 9.64 -12.44
CA SER A 217 12.16 10.40 -13.57
C SER A 217 10.72 10.86 -13.32
N CYS A 218 10.05 10.30 -12.30
CA CYS A 218 8.68 10.65 -11.92
C CYS A 218 8.68 11.95 -11.11
N PRO A 219 7.85 12.96 -11.47
CA PRO A 219 7.77 14.20 -10.71
C PRO A 219 7.45 13.99 -9.22
N ARG A 220 6.66 12.95 -8.91
CA ARG A 220 6.33 12.55 -7.54
C ARG A 220 7.54 12.15 -6.70
N HIS A 221 8.64 11.72 -7.30
CA HIS A 221 9.86 11.38 -6.54
C HIS A 221 10.37 12.57 -5.73
N LEU A 222 10.54 13.72 -6.38
CA LEU A 222 10.98 14.96 -5.72
C LEU A 222 9.89 15.54 -4.81
N GLN A 223 8.63 15.47 -5.22
CA GLN A 223 7.51 15.99 -4.43
C GLN A 223 7.34 15.23 -3.10
N CYS A 224 7.43 13.90 -3.11
CA CYS A 224 7.37 13.10 -1.88
C CYS A 224 8.57 13.36 -0.95
N ILE A 225 9.78 13.62 -1.50
CA ILE A 225 10.94 14.04 -0.70
C ILE A 225 10.64 15.38 0.00
N ALA A 226 10.11 16.35 -0.73
CA ALA A 226 9.76 17.66 -0.16
C ALA A 226 8.72 17.53 0.96
N LEU A 227 7.66 16.74 0.75
CA LEU A 227 6.62 16.48 1.74
C LEU A 227 7.17 15.83 3.02
N SER A 228 8.18 14.97 2.90
CA SER A 228 8.82 14.34 4.07
C SER A 228 9.62 15.30 4.95
N SER A 229 10.04 16.45 4.42
CA SER A 229 10.86 17.43 5.13
C SER A 229 10.04 18.39 6.00
N HIS A 230 8.71 18.40 5.86
CA HIS A 230 7.80 19.33 6.53
C HIS A 230 7.12 18.73 7.78
N GLN A 231 7.79 17.84 8.51
CA GLN A 231 7.23 17.35 9.77
C GLN A 231 7.26 18.45 10.84
N PRO A 232 6.13 18.73 11.54
CA PRO A 232 6.18 19.49 12.77
C PRO A 232 7.04 18.72 13.78
N ALA A 233 8.04 19.39 14.36
CA ALA A 233 8.92 18.80 15.35
C ALA A 233 8.09 18.13 16.46
N VAL A 234 8.27 16.82 16.63
CA VAL A 234 7.75 16.12 17.80
C VAL A 234 8.46 16.73 19.00
N ALA A 235 7.73 17.44 19.85
CA ALA A 235 8.27 17.99 21.10
C ALA A 235 8.96 16.86 21.88
N PRO A 236 10.15 17.11 22.46
CA PRO A 236 10.83 16.08 23.23
C PRO A 236 9.94 15.66 24.40
N ALA A 237 9.85 14.34 24.62
CA ALA A 237 9.18 13.79 25.79
C ALA A 237 9.84 14.38 27.05
N LEU A 238 9.01 14.94 27.93
CA LEU A 238 9.40 15.44 29.25
C LEU A 238 9.97 14.32 30.12
#